data_AF-A0AAD5VY21-F1
#
_entry.id   AF-A0AAD5VY21-F1
#
_cell.length_a   1.000
_cell.length_b   1.000
_cell.length_c   1.000
_cell.angle_alpha   90.00
_cell.angle_beta   90.00
_cell.angle_gamma   90.00
#
_symmetry.space_group_name_H-M   'P 1'
#
loop_
_entity.id
_entity.type
_entity.pdbx_description
1 polymer ?
#
loop_
_entity_poly.entity_id
_entity_poly.type
_entity_poly.pdbx_seq_one_letter_code
_entity_poly.pdbx_strand_id
1 'polypeptide(L)'
;MAASSHSKSVRNSVITSFFPILNSTEGTDRDPDPNIEGSPPETSGNRASKPRASNATTPSRSQGQQEPVDTDKNKSTRKLLENRKHLINEGLLREDDDSPTLETIAKILLAISTNAGTAADVKKNTRAVASLVKRRAELEAWRLEEGEIEEKAKEREDELKKEVMETMRKAMEEAEKKRQEREERVQERVDRSLRALEQLTKEVKAAEENKANRGPPTAPRWGDRDDFPPLGTQPQRRSNQPTKQPTTQAQWDQARERERRRTRARQLVLDIGKDHSLANTSNVGKREKMREALKKIGAPEGANVVQVDKMRMGGLLIELNSEETGDWLREPTNSAAFRKELGIEMDFTRRTRNFVAMFVPIGHIDPDNKDHIEELKDENCWDDDTFVKARWIKAVEKRSIGQRSAHMLITLADGEELERILAGTRRSISIRGRQIKIDKDQRIPVRCAKCQRYGHYASDCLETEVTCGRCGETGHRHSECTAENARCANCKEDGHEAHSSECPTYKSKLATLNGTPNYRPAVRTTGTSPPSL
;
A
#
# COMPACT_ATOMS: atom_id res chain seq x y z
N MET A 1 -19.78 -0.91 35.92
CA MET A 1 -19.12 -2.20 36.21
C MET A 1 -18.09 -2.46 35.12
N ALA A 2 -16.83 -2.54 35.54
CA ALA A 2 -15.60 -2.99 34.86
C ALA A 2 -15.40 -2.71 33.35
N ALA A 3 -14.54 -1.72 33.04
CA ALA A 3 -13.74 -1.69 31.81
C ALA A 3 -12.31 -1.29 32.20
N SER A 4 -11.38 -2.23 32.02
CA SER A 4 -9.95 -2.12 32.31
C SER A 4 -9.19 -1.79 31.03
N SER A 5 -8.53 -0.64 31.01
CA SER A 5 -7.57 -0.20 29.99
C SER A 5 -6.17 -0.73 30.33
N HIS A 6 -5.51 -1.44 29.40
CA HIS A 6 -4.07 -1.71 29.50
C HIS A 6 -3.41 -1.51 28.13
N SER A 7 -2.56 -0.48 28.09
CA SER A 7 -1.58 -0.18 27.04
C SER A 7 -0.41 -1.18 27.14
N LYS A 8 0.08 -1.67 26.00
CA LYS A 8 1.37 -2.39 25.92
C LYS A 8 2.29 -1.68 24.92
N SER A 9 3.43 -1.27 25.47
CA SER A 9 4.59 -0.64 24.85
C SER A 9 5.31 -1.60 23.89
N VAL A 10 5.55 -1.13 22.66
CA VAL A 10 6.48 -1.73 21.69
C VAL A 10 7.84 -1.05 21.85
N ARG A 11 8.90 -1.86 21.96
CA ARG A 11 10.30 -1.45 22.02
C ARG A 11 10.85 -1.33 20.60
N ASN A 12 11.34 -0.15 20.20
CA ASN A 12 12.18 0.00 19.00
C ASN A 12 13.65 -0.07 19.39
N SER A 13 14.38 -1.01 18.77
CA SER A 13 15.83 -1.10 18.79
C SER A 13 16.33 -0.60 17.44
N VAL A 14 17.13 0.47 17.45
CA VAL A 14 17.80 1.01 16.27
C VAL A 14 19.23 0.48 16.30
N ILE A 15 19.57 -0.41 15.37
CA ILE A 15 20.96 -0.76 15.04
C ILE A 15 21.29 -0.06 13.73
N THR A 16 22.25 0.86 13.82
CA THR A 16 22.93 1.51 12.71
C THR A 16 24.08 0.60 12.24
N SER A 17 24.11 0.25 10.95
CA SER A 17 25.33 -0.25 10.32
C SER A 17 25.41 0.16 8.85
N PHE A 18 26.41 0.99 8.58
CA PHE A 18 26.90 1.45 7.29
C PHE A 18 27.60 0.32 6.50
N PHE A 19 27.52 0.43 5.17
CA PHE A 19 28.35 -0.28 4.17
C PHE A 19 29.85 0.06 4.28
N PRO A 20 30.71 -0.80 3.70
CA PRO A 20 31.75 -0.28 2.82
C PRO A 20 31.81 -0.98 1.44
N ILE A 21 32.32 -0.23 0.46
CA ILE A 21 32.68 -0.66 -0.90
C ILE A 21 34.22 -0.67 -0.98
N LEU A 22 34.84 -1.72 -1.53
CA LEU A 22 35.71 -1.71 -2.74
C LEU A 22 36.68 -2.91 -2.84
N ASN A 23 36.43 -3.73 -3.88
CA ASN A 23 37.31 -4.34 -4.89
C ASN A 23 38.80 -4.69 -4.67
N SER A 24 39.09 -5.95 -5.07
CA SER A 24 40.20 -6.45 -5.91
C SER A 24 41.59 -6.68 -5.29
N THR A 25 42.03 -7.94 -5.18
CA THR A 25 42.94 -8.62 -6.14
C THR A 25 43.24 -10.08 -5.71
N GLU A 26 43.19 -10.98 -6.70
CA GLU A 26 43.91 -12.26 -6.93
C GLU A 26 44.75 -12.83 -5.77
N GLY A 27 44.70 -14.09 -5.35
CA GLY A 27 44.37 -15.36 -6.02
C GLY A 27 45.53 -16.33 -5.78
N THR A 28 45.30 -17.47 -5.12
CA THR A 28 45.96 -18.77 -5.38
C THR A 28 45.36 -19.88 -4.51
N ASP A 29 44.66 -20.77 -5.20
CA ASP A 29 44.45 -22.22 -5.02
C ASP A 29 44.92 -22.93 -3.74
N ARG A 30 43.98 -23.67 -3.11
CA ARG A 30 43.98 -25.16 -3.03
C ARG A 30 42.77 -25.68 -2.23
N ASP A 31 41.94 -26.49 -2.90
CA ASP A 31 40.93 -27.40 -2.32
C ASP A 31 41.62 -28.67 -1.69
N PRO A 32 40.89 -29.66 -1.13
CA PRO A 32 40.30 -29.65 0.21
C PRO A 32 40.59 -31.00 0.96
N ASP A 33 39.74 -31.31 1.96
CA ASP A 33 39.43 -32.64 2.54
C ASP A 33 40.09 -33.00 3.90
N PRO A 34 39.54 -33.95 4.70
CA PRO A 34 38.40 -33.76 5.62
C PRO A 34 38.67 -34.29 7.06
N ASN A 35 37.60 -34.39 7.87
CA ASN A 35 37.43 -35.31 9.04
C ASN A 35 37.96 -34.90 10.44
N ILE A 36 37.03 -34.69 11.41
CA ILE A 36 36.76 -35.56 12.59
C ILE A 36 36.00 -34.83 13.73
N GLU A 37 34.81 -35.36 13.97
CA GLU A 37 34.07 -35.69 15.22
C GLU A 37 34.28 -34.93 16.56
N GLY A 38 33.15 -34.69 17.25
CA GLY A 38 33.10 -34.57 18.72
C GLY A 38 31.89 -33.78 19.26
N SER A 39 30.77 -34.45 19.54
CA SER A 39 29.62 -33.92 20.33
C SER A 39 29.78 -34.30 21.84
N PRO A 40 28.76 -34.11 22.72
CA PRO A 40 28.32 -32.93 23.52
C PRO A 40 28.40 -33.28 25.05
N PRO A 41 27.52 -32.89 26.02
CA PRO A 41 26.49 -31.84 26.18
C PRO A 41 26.58 -31.07 27.55
N GLU A 42 25.46 -30.45 27.98
CA GLU A 42 25.07 -29.97 29.34
C GLU A 42 25.18 -28.43 29.59
N THR A 43 24.27 -27.71 30.25
CA THR A 43 22.97 -27.93 30.92
C THR A 43 22.33 -26.56 31.24
N SER A 44 20.99 -26.55 31.35
CA SER A 44 20.07 -25.71 32.16
C SER A 44 20.45 -24.32 32.73
N GLY A 45 19.49 -23.37 32.70
CA GLY A 45 19.45 -22.28 33.70
C GLY A 45 18.51 -21.12 33.39
N ASN A 46 17.27 -21.20 33.87
CA ASN A 46 16.23 -20.15 33.84
C ASN A 46 16.54 -18.93 34.74
N ARG A 47 15.72 -17.87 34.55
CA ARG A 47 15.18 -16.89 35.55
C ARG A 47 15.96 -15.55 35.65
N ALA A 48 15.46 -14.43 35.11
CA ALA A 48 14.33 -13.56 35.50
C ALA A 48 14.69 -12.42 36.51
N SER A 49 14.19 -11.23 36.14
CA SER A 49 13.72 -10.12 37.01
C SER A 49 14.69 -9.02 37.49
N LYS A 50 14.60 -7.86 36.80
CA LYS A 50 14.44 -6.45 37.25
C LYS A 50 14.27 -6.17 38.77
N PRO A 51 14.20 -4.88 39.22
CA PRO A 51 15.05 -3.69 38.98
C PRO A 51 15.29 -2.92 40.30
N ARG A 52 16.08 -1.82 40.32
CA ARG A 52 15.85 -0.76 41.34
C ARG A 52 16.32 0.62 40.87
N ALA A 53 15.48 1.60 41.16
CA ALA A 53 15.64 3.01 40.88
C ALA A 53 16.28 3.77 42.07
N SER A 54 16.66 5.00 41.74
CA SER A 54 16.50 6.25 42.50
C SER A 54 17.50 6.63 43.60
N ASN A 55 18.11 7.79 43.32
CA ASN A 55 18.16 9.01 44.14
C ASN A 55 19.37 9.34 45.03
N ALA A 56 19.81 10.58 44.80
CA ALA A 56 20.20 11.62 45.76
C ALA A 56 21.67 11.73 46.22
N THR A 57 22.27 12.83 45.75
CA THR A 57 22.93 13.90 46.54
C THR A 57 24.24 13.60 47.28
N THR A 58 25.27 14.35 46.85
CA THR A 58 26.57 14.70 47.48
C THR A 58 26.49 15.01 48.99
N PRO A 59 27.58 14.92 49.81
CA PRO A 59 28.89 15.56 49.51
C PRO A 59 30.18 14.87 50.02
N SER A 60 31.28 15.27 49.38
CA SER A 60 32.66 15.54 49.87
C SER A 60 33.13 14.98 51.23
N ARG A 61 34.30 14.30 51.24
CA ARG A 61 35.54 14.72 51.98
C ARG A 61 36.50 13.54 52.32
N SER A 62 37.66 13.59 51.65
CA SER A 62 39.05 13.35 52.10
C SER A 62 39.54 12.08 52.82
N GLN A 63 40.74 11.65 52.36
CA GLN A 63 41.81 10.91 53.05
C GLN A 63 41.50 9.42 53.32
N GLY A 64 42.33 8.45 53.00
CA GLY A 64 43.73 8.42 52.60
C GLY A 64 44.28 7.09 53.09
N GLN A 65 44.50 6.13 52.18
CA GLN A 65 45.27 4.91 52.46
C GLN A 65 46.18 4.67 51.25
N GLN A 66 47.48 4.66 51.52
CA GLN A 66 48.54 4.40 50.55
C GLN A 66 48.54 2.91 50.18
N GLU A 67 48.39 2.63 48.89
CA GLU A 67 48.63 1.31 48.28
C GLU A 67 50.08 1.18 47.77
N PRO A 68 50.61 -0.05 47.66
CA PRO A 68 52.03 -0.32 47.50
C PRO A 68 52.54 0.09 46.11
N VAL A 69 53.76 0.64 46.08
CA VAL A 69 54.38 1.27 44.90
C VAL A 69 54.74 0.21 43.83
N ASP A 70 53.92 0.15 42.78
CA ASP A 70 54.21 -0.50 41.49
C ASP A 70 55.46 0.12 40.85
N THR A 71 56.63 -0.50 41.03
CA THR A 71 57.93 0.04 40.59
C THR A 71 58.04 0.19 39.06
N ASP A 72 57.28 -0.59 38.28
CA ASP A 72 57.31 -0.56 36.80
C ASP A 72 56.40 0.52 36.17
N LYS A 73 55.24 0.81 36.78
CA LYS A 73 54.42 1.98 36.38
C LYS A 73 55.16 3.28 36.65
N ASN A 74 55.90 3.34 37.77
CA ASN A 74 56.74 4.48 38.14
C ASN A 74 57.93 4.71 37.18
N LYS A 75 58.51 3.65 36.62
CA LYS A 75 59.61 3.78 35.65
C LYS A 75 59.13 4.36 34.32
N SER A 76 57.98 3.93 33.83
CA SER A 76 57.39 4.41 32.57
C SER A 76 56.87 5.85 32.67
N THR A 77 56.22 6.21 33.78
CA THR A 77 55.78 7.60 34.03
C THR A 77 56.94 8.55 34.29
N ARG A 78 58.00 8.12 34.98
CA ARG A 78 59.22 8.93 35.16
C ARG A 78 59.92 9.21 33.83
N LYS A 79 60.03 8.21 32.97
CA LYS A 79 60.61 8.36 31.61
C LYS A 79 59.76 9.28 30.73
N LEU A 80 58.44 9.23 30.87
CA LEU A 80 57.52 10.13 30.17
C LEU A 80 57.67 11.58 30.63
N LEU A 81 57.80 11.81 31.94
CA LEU A 81 58.08 13.14 32.52
C LEU A 81 59.46 13.68 32.11
N GLU A 82 60.46 12.82 32.02
CA GLU A 82 61.82 13.18 31.57
C GLU A 82 61.84 13.57 30.09
N ASN A 83 61.19 12.77 29.23
CA ASN A 83 61.02 13.11 27.82
C ASN A 83 60.23 14.41 27.63
N ARG A 84 59.20 14.66 28.44
CA ARG A 84 58.43 15.91 28.44
C ARG A 84 59.31 17.10 28.79
N LYS A 85 60.10 17.01 29.88
CA LYS A 85 61.05 18.06 30.26
C LYS A 85 62.07 18.34 29.15
N HIS A 86 62.52 17.29 28.45
CA HIS A 86 63.40 17.47 27.30
C HIS A 86 62.72 18.27 26.17
N LEU A 87 61.47 17.94 25.81
CA LEU A 87 60.73 18.69 24.79
C LEU A 87 60.47 20.16 25.18
N ILE A 88 60.28 20.43 26.48
CA ILE A 88 60.15 21.80 27.01
C ILE A 88 61.48 22.54 26.91
N ASN A 89 62.58 21.91 27.32
CA ASN A 89 63.92 22.51 27.28
C ASN A 89 64.39 22.82 25.85
N GLU A 90 64.00 21.99 24.87
CA GLU A 90 64.23 22.23 23.44
C GLU A 90 63.28 23.28 22.84
N GLY A 91 62.38 23.85 23.64
CA GLY A 91 61.42 24.88 23.21
C GLY A 91 60.29 24.36 22.32
N LEU A 92 60.10 23.04 22.24
CA LEU A 92 59.11 22.39 21.38
C LEU A 92 57.74 22.23 22.05
N LEU A 93 57.69 22.22 23.38
CA LEU A 93 56.44 22.14 24.16
C LEU A 93 56.43 23.25 25.22
N ARG A 94 55.28 23.88 25.47
CA ARG A 94 55.16 24.88 26.54
C ARG A 94 55.04 24.22 27.90
N GLU A 95 55.48 24.89 28.96
CA GLU A 95 55.42 24.37 30.34
C GLU A 95 53.98 24.06 30.76
N ASP A 96 53.01 24.87 30.32
CA ASP A 96 51.59 24.76 30.69
C ASP A 96 50.79 23.70 29.91
N ASP A 97 51.37 23.06 28.88
CA ASP A 97 50.65 22.13 27.99
C ASP A 97 50.58 20.71 28.58
N ASP A 98 49.84 20.49 29.67
CA ASP A 98 49.77 19.20 30.39
C ASP A 98 49.29 18.02 29.53
N SER A 99 48.41 18.27 28.56
CA SER A 99 47.96 17.29 27.57
C SER A 99 47.98 17.90 26.16
N PRO A 100 49.06 17.71 25.38
CA PRO A 100 49.19 18.34 24.07
C PRO A 100 48.12 17.80 23.11
N THR A 101 47.43 18.70 22.42
CA THR A 101 46.47 18.31 21.38
C THR A 101 47.18 17.62 20.22
N LEU A 102 46.46 16.82 19.44
CA LEU A 102 47.01 16.21 18.22
C LEU A 102 47.60 17.27 17.27
N GLU A 103 47.03 18.47 17.23
CA GLU A 103 47.57 19.58 16.45
C GLU A 103 48.94 20.05 16.98
N THR A 104 49.09 20.19 18.31
CA THR A 104 50.36 20.52 18.96
C THR A 104 51.40 19.43 18.69
N ILE A 105 51.02 18.15 18.77
CA ILE A 105 51.91 17.02 18.46
C ILE A 105 52.36 17.05 17.00
N ALA A 106 51.46 17.35 16.06
CA ALA A 106 51.81 17.48 14.65
C ALA A 106 52.80 18.65 14.41
N LYS A 107 52.63 19.79 15.08
CA LYS A 107 53.55 20.94 15.02
C LYS A 107 54.94 20.58 15.55
N ILE A 108 55.02 19.84 16.65
CA ILE A 108 56.28 19.36 17.24
C ILE A 108 57.02 18.44 16.26
N LEU A 109 56.32 17.47 15.66
CA LEU A 109 56.91 16.55 14.68
C LEU A 109 57.42 17.30 13.43
N LEU A 110 56.67 18.30 12.96
CA LEU A 110 57.14 19.16 11.87
C LEU A 110 58.41 19.92 12.24
N ALA A 111 58.48 20.50 13.45
CA ALA A 111 59.67 21.19 13.93
C ALA A 111 60.90 20.25 13.98
N ILE A 112 60.75 19.05 14.53
CA ILE A 112 61.82 18.03 14.57
C ILE A 112 62.32 17.68 13.16
N SER A 113 61.43 17.64 12.17
CA SER A 113 61.79 17.37 10.76
C SER A 113 62.59 18.49 10.07
N THR A 114 62.73 19.65 10.71
CA THR A 114 63.48 20.80 10.18
C THR A 114 64.90 20.93 10.76
N ASN A 115 65.25 20.12 11.76
CA ASN A 115 66.58 20.14 12.37
C ASN A 115 67.68 19.78 11.36
N ALA A 116 68.72 20.62 11.28
CA ALA A 116 69.76 20.52 10.25
C ALA A 116 70.50 19.17 10.24
N GLY A 117 70.70 18.56 11.42
CA GLY A 117 71.46 17.32 11.61
C GLY A 117 70.70 16.01 11.42
N THR A 118 69.39 16.01 11.08
CA THR A 118 68.64 14.75 10.90
C THR A 118 68.77 14.18 9.48
N ALA A 119 68.91 12.86 9.38
CA ALA A 119 69.02 12.15 8.10
C ALA A 119 67.76 12.37 7.22
N ALA A 120 67.94 12.41 5.90
CA ALA A 120 66.88 12.76 4.95
C ALA A 120 65.64 11.84 5.07
N ASP A 121 65.84 10.54 5.28
CA ASP A 121 64.75 9.57 5.43
C ASP A 121 63.94 9.79 6.71
N VAL A 122 64.62 10.14 7.81
CA VAL A 122 63.97 10.48 9.09
C VAL A 122 63.13 11.75 8.92
N LYS A 123 63.65 12.78 8.24
CA LYS A 123 62.89 14.01 7.93
C LYS A 123 61.61 13.70 7.14
N LYS A 124 61.71 12.83 6.13
CA LYS A 124 60.57 12.43 5.29
C LYS A 124 59.52 11.65 6.09
N ASN A 125 59.94 10.68 6.87
CA ASN A 125 59.05 9.85 7.70
C ASN A 125 58.37 10.68 8.80
N THR A 126 59.10 11.57 9.49
CA THR A 126 58.53 12.43 10.52
C THR A 126 57.49 13.40 9.96
N ARG A 127 57.71 13.96 8.76
CA ARG A 127 56.69 14.80 8.08
C ARG A 127 55.45 14.00 7.68
N ALA A 128 55.63 12.76 7.21
CA ALA A 128 54.52 11.89 6.88
C ALA A 128 53.66 11.61 8.13
N VAL A 129 54.28 11.24 9.25
CA VAL A 129 53.56 11.04 10.52
C VAL A 129 52.88 12.33 10.99
N ALA A 130 53.56 13.47 10.92
CA ALA A 130 52.95 14.75 11.30
C ALA A 130 51.70 15.09 10.46
N SER A 131 51.73 14.79 9.16
CA SER A 131 50.57 15.00 8.28
C SER A 131 49.38 14.10 8.62
N LEU A 132 49.63 12.85 9.02
CA LEU A 132 48.59 11.92 9.48
C LEU A 132 47.98 12.37 10.81
N VAL A 133 48.81 12.80 11.76
CA VAL A 133 48.37 13.32 13.06
C VAL A 133 47.54 14.59 12.88
N LYS A 134 47.98 15.51 12.00
CA LYS A 134 47.21 16.72 11.65
C LYS A 134 45.85 16.35 11.05
N ARG A 135 45.82 15.42 10.10
CA ARG A 135 44.57 14.96 9.48
C ARG A 135 43.62 14.34 10.51
N ARG A 136 44.15 13.62 11.50
CA ARG A 136 43.35 13.07 12.59
C ARG A 136 42.78 14.16 13.49
N ALA A 137 43.56 15.19 13.82
CA ALA A 137 43.10 16.34 14.60
C ALA A 137 41.95 17.08 13.88
N GLU A 138 42.07 17.29 12.57
CA GLU A 138 41.01 17.86 11.74
C GLU A 138 39.73 17.01 11.84
N LEU A 139 39.82 15.69 11.63
CA LEU A 139 38.64 14.82 11.71
C LEU A 139 37.96 14.82 13.09
N GLU A 140 38.70 15.00 14.18
CA GLU A 140 38.12 15.12 15.52
C GLU A 140 37.39 16.44 15.73
N ALA A 141 37.90 17.55 15.18
CA ALA A 141 37.19 18.83 15.19
C ALA A 141 35.87 18.77 14.38
N TRP A 142 35.92 18.18 13.18
CA TRP A 142 34.74 18.00 12.32
C TRP A 142 33.64 17.15 13.00
N ARG A 143 34.01 16.10 13.74
CA ARG A 143 33.05 15.28 14.50
C ARG A 143 32.36 16.05 15.62
N LEU A 144 33.07 16.98 16.26
CA LEU A 144 32.48 17.82 17.30
C LEU A 144 31.45 18.77 16.71
N GLU A 145 31.79 19.41 15.59
CA GLU A 145 30.87 20.29 14.84
C GLU A 145 29.64 19.52 14.32
N GLU A 146 29.83 18.30 13.81
CA GLU A 146 28.73 17.42 13.38
C GLU A 146 27.78 17.09 14.54
N GLY A 147 28.33 16.82 15.74
CA GLY A 147 27.53 16.58 16.95
C GLY A 147 26.69 17.80 17.37
N GLU A 148 27.26 19.00 17.32
CA GLU A 148 26.52 20.24 17.63
C GLU A 148 25.38 20.51 16.63
N ILE A 149 25.60 20.20 15.35
CA ILE A 149 24.58 20.33 14.31
C ILE A 149 23.46 19.31 14.54
N GLU A 150 23.79 18.07 14.92
CA GLU A 150 22.81 17.03 15.20
C GLU A 150 21.96 17.37 16.43
N GLU A 151 22.56 17.93 17.48
CA GLU A 151 21.84 18.37 18.68
C GLU A 151 20.85 19.50 18.36
N LYS A 152 21.29 20.54 17.64
CA LYS A 152 20.42 21.64 17.20
C LYS A 152 19.29 21.15 16.27
N ALA A 153 19.58 20.16 15.41
CA ALA A 153 18.56 19.56 14.56
C ALA A 153 17.48 18.83 15.36
N LYS A 154 17.88 18.08 16.40
CA LYS A 154 16.94 17.39 17.31
C LYS A 154 16.09 18.37 18.10
N GLU A 155 16.68 19.44 18.63
CA GLU A 155 15.92 20.50 19.32
C GLU A 155 14.85 21.12 18.41
N ARG A 156 15.20 21.40 17.15
CA ARG A 156 14.26 21.95 16.18
C ARG A 156 13.16 20.96 15.78
N GLU A 157 13.51 19.68 15.67
CA GLU A 157 12.53 18.61 15.41
C GLU A 157 11.50 18.52 16.55
N ASP A 158 11.95 18.57 17.81
CA ASP A 158 11.08 18.50 18.97
C ASP A 158 10.21 19.76 19.13
N GLU A 159 10.72 20.93 18.76
CA GLU A 159 9.94 22.16 18.68
C GLU A 159 8.84 22.06 17.62
N LEU A 160 9.18 21.58 16.41
CA LEU A 160 8.20 21.38 15.34
C LEU A 160 7.13 20.35 15.72
N LYS A 161 7.51 19.26 16.40
CA LYS A 161 6.55 18.28 16.93
C LYS A 161 5.56 18.93 17.90
N LYS A 162 6.03 19.80 18.80
CA LYS A 162 5.15 20.54 19.73
C LYS A 162 4.18 21.45 18.99
N GLU A 163 4.66 22.19 17.98
CA GLU A 163 3.81 23.06 17.16
C GLU A 163 2.73 22.26 16.41
N VAL A 164 3.12 21.16 15.76
CA VAL A 164 2.18 20.29 15.03
C VAL A 164 1.15 19.68 15.98
N MET A 165 1.56 19.18 17.14
CA MET A 165 0.64 18.61 18.13
C MET A 165 -0.36 19.65 18.66
N GLU A 166 0.07 20.89 18.87
CA GLU A 166 -0.81 21.98 19.31
C GLU A 166 -1.79 22.39 18.21
N THR A 167 -1.37 22.45 16.95
CA THR A 167 -2.30 22.72 15.83
C THR A 167 -3.34 21.60 15.67
N MET A 168 -2.91 20.35 15.83
CA MET A 168 -3.80 19.19 15.76
C MET A 168 -4.80 19.19 16.93
N ARG A 169 -4.36 19.54 18.15
CA ARG A 169 -5.26 19.71 19.32
C ARG A 169 -6.34 20.75 19.05
N LYS A 170 -5.98 21.94 18.55
CA LYS A 170 -6.95 23.00 18.21
C LYS A 170 -7.94 22.56 17.14
N ALA A 171 -7.46 21.86 16.11
CA ALA A 171 -8.33 21.34 15.04
C ALA A 171 -9.31 20.28 15.55
N MET A 172 -8.87 19.41 16.46
CA MET A 172 -9.73 18.41 17.10
C MET A 172 -10.80 19.06 17.99
N GLU A 173 -10.44 20.06 18.80
CA GLU A 173 -11.41 20.81 19.61
C GLU A 173 -12.45 21.54 18.74
N GLU A 174 -12.03 22.14 17.63
CA GLU A 174 -12.96 22.77 16.68
C GLU A 174 -13.89 21.75 16.01
N ALA A 175 -13.37 20.57 15.66
CA ALA A 175 -14.15 19.48 15.08
C ALA A 175 -15.18 18.92 16.07
N GLU A 176 -14.81 18.75 17.34
CA GLU A 176 -15.73 18.32 18.40
C GLU A 176 -16.84 19.34 18.64
N LYS A 177 -16.50 20.64 18.69
CA LYS A 177 -17.50 21.71 18.80
C LYS A 177 -18.49 21.68 17.63
N LYS A 178 -17.99 21.56 16.39
CA LYS A 178 -18.85 21.44 15.20
C LYS A 178 -19.71 20.17 15.23
N ARG A 179 -19.21 19.08 15.80
CA ARG A 179 -19.95 17.83 15.99
C ARG A 179 -21.08 18.02 17.00
N GLN A 180 -20.81 18.62 18.16
CA GLN A 180 -21.82 18.92 19.17
C GLN A 180 -22.94 19.81 18.60
N GLU A 181 -22.59 20.88 17.90
CA GLU A 181 -23.58 21.74 17.23
C GLU A 181 -24.43 20.98 16.18
N ARG A 182 -23.86 19.97 15.51
CA ARG A 182 -24.62 19.12 14.58
C ARG A 182 -25.56 18.17 15.33
N GLU A 183 -25.11 17.58 16.42
CA GLU A 183 -25.91 16.69 17.27
C GLU A 183 -27.10 17.46 17.87
N GLU A 184 -26.89 18.67 18.38
CA GLU A 184 -27.97 19.55 18.87
C GLU A 184 -29.00 19.87 17.77
N ARG A 185 -28.55 20.24 16.57
CA ARG A 185 -29.46 20.49 15.43
C ARG A 185 -30.26 19.25 15.02
N VAL A 186 -29.65 18.06 15.11
CA VAL A 186 -30.34 16.80 14.83
C VAL A 186 -31.37 16.52 15.92
N GLN A 187 -30.99 16.70 17.19
CA GLN A 187 -31.88 16.50 18.32
C GLN A 187 -33.10 17.43 18.25
N GLU A 188 -32.89 18.72 17.96
CA GLU A 188 -33.99 19.68 17.81
C GLU A 188 -34.97 19.26 16.68
N ARG A 189 -34.44 18.69 15.59
CA ARG A 189 -35.26 18.18 14.49
C ARG A 189 -36.05 16.94 14.90
N VAL A 190 -35.44 16.03 15.66
CA VAL A 190 -36.12 14.86 16.22
C VAL A 190 -37.24 15.30 17.16
N ASP A 191 -36.99 16.22 18.09
CA ASP A 191 -38.00 16.71 19.03
C ASP A 191 -39.17 17.41 18.31
N ARG A 192 -38.88 18.13 17.23
CA ARG A 192 -39.91 18.73 16.38
C ARG A 192 -40.78 17.67 15.70
N SER A 193 -40.17 16.60 15.17
CA SER A 193 -40.90 15.48 14.58
C SER A 193 -41.74 14.71 15.60
N LEU A 194 -41.23 14.50 16.82
CA LEU A 194 -41.98 13.86 17.90
C LEU A 194 -43.22 14.68 18.28
N ARG A 195 -43.09 15.99 18.46
CA ARG A 195 -44.25 16.88 18.71
C ARG A 195 -45.30 16.81 17.60
N ALA A 196 -44.87 16.75 16.34
CA ALA A 196 -45.79 16.61 15.20
C ALA A 196 -46.51 15.24 15.22
N LEU A 197 -45.81 14.16 15.56
CA LEU A 197 -46.43 12.84 15.70
C LEU A 197 -47.45 12.80 16.84
N GLU A 198 -47.13 13.38 18.00
CA GLU A 198 -48.08 13.48 19.11
C GLU A 198 -49.35 14.24 18.73
N GLN A 199 -49.20 15.33 17.97
CA GLN A 199 -50.34 16.11 17.45
C GLN A 199 -51.21 15.27 16.51
N LEU A 200 -50.60 14.59 15.54
CA LEU A 200 -51.31 13.69 14.63
C LEU A 200 -52.03 12.56 15.38
N THR A 201 -51.40 12.05 16.45
CA THR A 201 -52.01 10.99 17.28
C THR A 201 -53.27 11.50 17.99
N LYS A 202 -53.27 12.75 18.46
CA LYS A 202 -54.45 13.40 19.05
C LYS A 202 -55.54 13.62 18.00
N GLU A 203 -55.18 14.06 16.79
CA GLU A 203 -56.12 14.26 15.69
C GLU A 203 -56.78 12.95 15.23
N VAL A 204 -56.02 11.85 15.15
CA VAL A 204 -56.57 10.52 14.83
C VAL A 204 -57.55 10.06 15.90
N LYS A 205 -57.21 10.18 17.19
CA LYS A 205 -58.12 9.84 18.30
C LYS A 205 -59.42 10.67 18.25
N ALA A 206 -59.31 11.98 18.01
CA ALA A 206 -60.47 12.85 17.86
C ALA A 206 -61.32 12.51 16.62
N ALA A 207 -60.70 12.04 15.53
CA ALA A 207 -61.40 11.58 14.34
C ALA A 207 -62.13 10.25 14.58
N GLU A 208 -61.55 9.33 15.35
CA GLU A 208 -62.19 8.07 15.76
C GLU A 208 -63.40 8.31 16.68
N GLU A 209 -63.27 9.19 17.66
CA GLU A 209 -64.39 9.61 18.53
C GLU A 209 -65.52 10.29 17.73
N ASN A 210 -65.18 11.16 16.77
CA ASN A 210 -66.17 11.76 15.87
C ASN A 210 -66.84 10.75 14.94
N LYS A 211 -66.18 9.64 14.60
CA LYS A 211 -66.76 8.55 13.80
C LYS A 211 -67.74 7.71 14.63
N ALA A 212 -67.48 7.53 15.92
CA ALA A 212 -68.41 6.88 16.86
C ALA A 212 -69.70 7.69 17.09
N ASN A 213 -69.64 9.02 16.98
CA ASN A 213 -70.80 9.92 17.11
C ASN A 213 -71.61 10.13 15.82
N ARG A 214 -71.19 9.58 14.67
CA ARG A 214 -72.00 9.60 13.44
C ARG A 214 -72.87 8.33 13.40
N GLY A 215 -74.18 8.51 13.56
CA GLY A 215 -75.17 7.44 13.34
C GLY A 215 -75.11 6.87 11.91
N PRO A 216 -75.79 5.74 11.64
CA PRO A 216 -75.73 5.06 10.35
C PRO A 216 -76.12 6.00 9.21
N PRO A 217 -75.48 5.93 8.03
CA PRO A 217 -75.86 6.77 6.92
C PRO A 217 -77.29 6.42 6.48
N THR A 218 -78.21 7.38 6.60
CA THR A 218 -79.55 7.28 6.04
C THR A 218 -79.43 7.16 4.52
N ALA A 219 -80.00 6.08 3.97
CA ALA A 219 -80.04 5.86 2.53
C ALA A 219 -80.77 7.02 1.82
N PRO A 220 -80.24 7.55 0.71
CA PRO A 220 -80.91 8.62 0.00
C PRO A 220 -82.16 8.07 -0.69
N ARG A 221 -83.28 8.76 -0.48
CA ARG A 221 -84.54 8.55 -1.19
C ARG A 221 -84.36 9.04 -2.62
N TRP A 222 -84.46 8.13 -3.59
CA TRP A 222 -84.52 8.47 -5.00
C TRP A 222 -85.83 9.22 -5.26
N GLY A 223 -85.72 10.54 -5.44
CA GLY A 223 -86.78 11.42 -5.89
C GLY A 223 -86.25 12.23 -7.05
N ASP A 224 -87.05 12.29 -8.12
CA ASP A 224 -86.77 12.91 -9.39
C ASP A 224 -86.22 14.35 -9.28
N ARG A 225 -85.11 14.62 -9.98
CA ARG A 225 -84.90 15.71 -10.95
C ARG A 225 -83.45 16.18 -11.02
N ASP A 226 -82.94 16.11 -12.24
CA ASP A 226 -82.15 17.13 -12.96
C ASP A 226 -81.20 18.00 -12.12
N ASP A 227 -79.92 17.62 -12.10
CA ASP A 227 -78.79 18.54 -12.36
C ASP A 227 -77.46 17.77 -12.24
N PHE A 228 -76.78 17.55 -13.36
CA PHE A 228 -75.40 17.06 -13.41
C PHE A 228 -74.42 18.24 -13.40
N PRO A 229 -73.51 18.38 -12.42
CA PRO A 229 -72.27 19.13 -12.58
C PRO A 229 -71.10 18.20 -12.96
N PRO A 230 -70.05 18.72 -13.62
CA PRO A 230 -69.14 17.90 -14.42
C PRO A 230 -68.08 17.17 -13.59
N LEU A 231 -67.60 16.07 -14.18
CA LEU A 231 -66.55 15.16 -13.73
C LEU A 231 -65.38 15.89 -13.04
N GLY A 232 -65.30 15.71 -11.72
CA GLY A 232 -64.17 16.11 -10.90
C GLY A 232 -62.92 15.29 -11.20
N THR A 233 -61.81 16.01 -11.29
CA THR A 233 -60.42 15.54 -11.31
C THR A 233 -60.14 14.50 -10.22
N GLN A 234 -59.54 13.37 -10.62
CA GLN A 234 -59.01 12.38 -9.70
C GLN A 234 -57.93 13.00 -8.78
N PRO A 235 -57.92 12.73 -7.47
CA PRO A 235 -56.81 13.13 -6.62
C PRO A 235 -55.62 12.23 -6.92
N GLN A 236 -54.54 12.81 -7.46
CA GLN A 236 -53.27 12.13 -7.57
C GLN A 236 -52.76 11.74 -6.18
N ARG A 237 -52.54 10.43 -5.99
CA ARG A 237 -51.69 9.90 -4.91
C ARG A 237 -50.30 10.54 -5.02
N ARG A 238 -50.02 11.52 -4.17
CA ARG A 238 -48.65 12.00 -3.94
C ARG A 238 -47.93 11.02 -3.03
N SER A 239 -47.17 10.09 -3.63
CA SER A 239 -46.10 9.40 -2.93
C SER A 239 -44.94 10.38 -2.72
N ASN A 240 -44.96 11.14 -1.63
CA ASN A 240 -43.81 11.94 -1.22
C ASN A 240 -42.80 11.05 -0.48
N GLN A 241 -41.99 10.32 -1.23
CA GLN A 241 -40.61 10.05 -0.80
C GLN A 241 -39.69 10.86 -1.72
N PRO A 242 -38.96 11.86 -1.19
CA PRO A 242 -37.98 12.56 -1.99
C PRO A 242 -36.72 11.67 -2.10
N THR A 243 -36.74 10.70 -3.01
CA THR A 243 -35.47 10.18 -3.55
C THR A 243 -34.89 11.32 -4.38
N LYS A 244 -34.01 12.13 -3.79
CA LYS A 244 -33.27 13.19 -4.50
C LYS A 244 -32.53 12.52 -5.66
N GLN A 245 -33.07 12.61 -6.86
CA GLN A 245 -32.38 12.16 -8.05
C GLN A 245 -31.10 12.98 -8.20
N PRO A 246 -29.97 12.35 -8.54
CA PRO A 246 -28.73 13.06 -8.78
C PRO A 246 -28.92 14.11 -9.89
N THR A 247 -28.58 15.36 -9.61
CA THR A 247 -28.78 16.51 -10.51
C THR A 247 -27.52 16.88 -11.29
N THR A 248 -26.35 16.37 -10.90
CA THR A 248 -25.06 16.65 -11.59
C THR A 248 -24.40 15.37 -12.11
N GLN A 249 -23.58 15.49 -13.16
CA GLN A 249 -22.84 14.36 -13.74
C GLN A 249 -21.99 13.62 -12.69
N ALA A 250 -21.33 14.34 -11.79
CA ALA A 250 -20.56 13.76 -10.70
C ALA A 250 -21.43 12.94 -9.73
N GLN A 251 -22.66 13.39 -9.45
CA GLN A 251 -23.61 12.62 -8.63
C GLN A 251 -24.13 11.39 -9.36
N TRP A 252 -24.33 11.45 -10.68
CA TRP A 252 -24.64 10.28 -11.51
C TRP A 252 -23.49 9.27 -11.55
N ASP A 253 -22.25 9.73 -11.64
CA ASP A 253 -21.06 8.88 -11.58
C ASP A 253 -20.93 8.18 -10.22
N GLN A 254 -21.16 8.91 -9.12
CA GLN A 254 -21.18 8.35 -7.77
C GLN A 254 -22.34 7.35 -7.57
N ALA A 255 -23.52 7.61 -8.13
CA ALA A 255 -24.65 6.69 -8.05
C ALA A 255 -24.38 5.42 -8.86
N ARG A 256 -23.81 5.55 -10.07
CA ARG A 256 -23.40 4.40 -10.91
C ARG A 256 -22.33 3.56 -10.23
N GLU A 257 -21.35 4.17 -9.57
CA GLU A 257 -20.32 3.40 -8.87
C GLU A 257 -20.87 2.74 -7.60
N ARG A 258 -21.79 3.38 -6.86
CA ARG A 258 -22.52 2.73 -5.76
C ARG A 258 -23.31 1.51 -6.22
N GLU A 259 -24.01 1.62 -7.34
CA GLU A 259 -24.75 0.48 -7.89
C GLU A 259 -23.82 -0.63 -8.37
N ARG A 260 -22.72 -0.28 -9.07
CA ARG A 260 -21.67 -1.22 -9.43
C ARG A 260 -21.06 -1.90 -8.21
N ARG A 261 -20.89 -1.20 -7.08
CA ARG A 261 -20.40 -1.77 -5.82
C ARG A 261 -21.37 -2.82 -5.29
N ARG A 262 -22.67 -2.52 -5.25
CA ARG A 262 -23.72 -3.47 -4.85
C ARG A 262 -23.75 -4.71 -5.73
N THR A 263 -23.66 -4.53 -7.05
CA THR A 263 -23.57 -5.67 -7.98
C THR A 263 -22.30 -6.50 -7.73
N ARG A 264 -21.15 -5.86 -7.46
CA ARG A 264 -19.88 -6.57 -7.19
C ARG A 264 -19.88 -7.29 -5.85
N ALA A 265 -20.52 -6.73 -4.82
CA ALA A 265 -20.59 -7.35 -3.50
C ALA A 265 -21.41 -8.66 -3.54
N ARG A 266 -22.50 -8.65 -4.31
CA ARG A 266 -23.36 -9.81 -4.58
C ARG A 266 -22.75 -10.87 -5.50
N GLN A 267 -21.71 -10.53 -6.26
CA GLN A 267 -21.13 -11.42 -7.25
C GLN A 267 -19.77 -11.97 -6.83
N LEU A 268 -19.71 -13.28 -6.64
CA LEU A 268 -18.50 -14.01 -6.24
C LEU A 268 -17.97 -14.82 -7.42
N VAL A 269 -16.67 -15.04 -7.47
CA VAL A 269 -16.09 -15.91 -8.47
C VAL A 269 -15.36 -17.06 -7.79
N LEU A 270 -15.73 -18.28 -8.16
CA LEU A 270 -15.22 -19.51 -7.61
C LEU A 270 -14.45 -20.26 -8.69
N ASP A 271 -13.19 -20.58 -8.43
CA ASP A 271 -12.45 -21.48 -9.32
C ASP A 271 -12.77 -22.92 -8.93
N ILE A 272 -13.08 -23.75 -9.92
CA ILE A 272 -13.51 -25.14 -9.69
C ILE A 272 -12.52 -26.11 -10.34
N GLY A 273 -11.48 -25.59 -11.02
CA GLY A 273 -10.59 -26.42 -11.83
C GLY A 273 -11.33 -27.08 -13.02
N LYS A 274 -10.56 -27.65 -13.94
CA LYS A 274 -11.12 -28.20 -15.19
C LYS A 274 -11.82 -29.55 -15.00
N ASP A 275 -11.44 -30.30 -13.96
CA ASP A 275 -11.81 -31.72 -13.80
C ASP A 275 -12.95 -31.95 -12.79
N HIS A 276 -13.57 -30.89 -12.29
CA HIS A 276 -14.60 -31.00 -11.25
C HIS A 276 -15.99 -31.31 -11.83
N SER A 277 -16.81 -32.05 -11.06
CA SER A 277 -18.16 -32.50 -11.44
C SER A 277 -19.10 -31.37 -11.88
N LEU A 278 -18.91 -30.17 -11.32
CA LEU A 278 -19.67 -28.96 -11.66
C LEU A 278 -19.28 -28.33 -13.01
N ALA A 279 -18.11 -28.65 -13.58
CA ALA A 279 -17.64 -28.03 -14.83
C ALA A 279 -18.49 -28.44 -16.05
N ASN A 280 -19.07 -29.64 -16.01
CA ASN A 280 -19.85 -30.27 -17.10
C ASN A 280 -21.37 -30.29 -16.85
N THR A 281 -21.84 -29.77 -15.71
CA THR A 281 -23.27 -29.65 -15.40
C THR A 281 -23.89 -28.43 -16.11
N SER A 282 -25.20 -28.41 -16.37
CA SER A 282 -25.90 -27.21 -16.87
C SER A 282 -25.88 -26.07 -15.84
N ASN A 283 -26.03 -24.80 -16.27
CA ASN A 283 -26.04 -23.67 -15.33
C ASN A 283 -27.19 -23.76 -14.31
N VAL A 284 -28.34 -24.32 -14.70
CA VAL A 284 -29.46 -24.59 -13.79
C VAL A 284 -29.07 -25.62 -12.72
N GLY A 285 -28.41 -26.71 -13.11
CA GLY A 285 -27.94 -27.73 -12.16
C GLY A 285 -26.84 -27.24 -11.23
N LYS A 286 -25.95 -26.36 -11.71
CA LYS A 286 -24.94 -25.70 -10.85
C LYS A 286 -25.60 -24.81 -9.81
N ARG A 287 -26.59 -24.01 -10.23
CA ARG A 287 -27.34 -23.13 -9.33
C ARG A 287 -28.06 -23.90 -8.23
N GLU A 288 -28.70 -25.03 -8.57
CA GLU A 288 -29.42 -25.83 -7.58
C GLU A 288 -28.48 -26.41 -6.52
N LYS A 289 -27.37 -27.02 -6.96
CA LYS A 289 -26.34 -27.57 -6.05
C LYS A 289 -25.77 -26.49 -5.13
N MET A 290 -25.52 -25.29 -5.64
CA MET A 290 -25.04 -24.17 -4.83
C MET A 290 -26.09 -23.67 -3.84
N ARG A 291 -27.38 -23.66 -4.21
CA ARG A 291 -28.46 -23.30 -3.30
C ARG A 291 -28.62 -24.33 -2.19
N GLU A 292 -28.52 -25.61 -2.51
CA GLU A 292 -28.55 -26.69 -1.52
C GLU A 292 -27.38 -26.59 -0.55
N ALA A 293 -26.17 -26.33 -1.06
CA ALA A 293 -24.99 -26.09 -0.24
C ALA A 293 -25.18 -24.90 0.69
N LEU A 294 -25.71 -23.76 0.21
CA LEU A 294 -26.03 -22.59 1.05
C LEU A 294 -27.01 -22.92 2.18
N LYS A 295 -28.05 -23.72 1.91
CA LYS A 295 -29.02 -24.12 2.93
C LYS A 295 -28.39 -25.01 4.00
N LYS A 296 -27.51 -25.94 3.60
CA LYS A 296 -26.84 -26.86 4.53
C LYS A 296 -25.85 -26.18 5.47
N ILE A 297 -25.16 -25.14 5.01
CA ILE A 297 -24.19 -24.40 5.84
C ILE A 297 -24.85 -23.37 6.78
N GLY A 298 -26.18 -23.27 6.78
CA GLY A 298 -26.91 -22.34 7.66
C GLY A 298 -26.85 -20.89 7.22
N ALA A 299 -26.98 -20.62 5.92
CA ALA A 299 -26.98 -19.26 5.40
C ALA A 299 -28.13 -18.39 5.99
N PRO A 300 -27.96 -17.05 6.04
CA PRO A 300 -28.97 -16.13 6.57
C PRO A 300 -30.35 -16.29 5.94
N GLU A 301 -31.41 -15.98 6.69
CA GLU A 301 -32.78 -16.13 6.23
C GLU A 301 -33.02 -15.28 4.96
N GLY A 302 -33.43 -15.95 3.88
CA GLY A 302 -33.61 -15.33 2.56
C GLY A 302 -32.38 -15.35 1.64
N ALA A 303 -31.23 -15.90 2.06
CA ALA A 303 -30.06 -16.08 1.19
C ALA A 303 -30.39 -16.97 -0.03
N ASN A 304 -30.08 -16.50 -1.24
CA ASN A 304 -30.34 -17.26 -2.47
C ASN A 304 -29.32 -16.97 -3.57
N VAL A 305 -29.03 -17.99 -4.37
CA VAL A 305 -28.28 -17.87 -5.61
C VAL A 305 -29.24 -17.54 -6.75
N VAL A 306 -29.10 -16.35 -7.31
CA VAL A 306 -29.90 -15.86 -8.44
C VAL A 306 -29.42 -16.54 -9.73
N GLN A 307 -28.12 -16.46 -10.00
CA GLN A 307 -27.52 -16.87 -11.26
C GLN A 307 -26.12 -17.48 -11.06
N VAL A 308 -25.75 -18.40 -11.96
CA VAL A 308 -24.42 -18.99 -12.04
C VAL A 308 -23.99 -19.07 -13.49
N ASP A 309 -22.88 -18.41 -13.82
CA ASP A 309 -22.32 -18.37 -15.17
C ASP A 309 -20.93 -19.00 -15.23
N LYS A 310 -20.69 -19.79 -16.29
CA LYS A 310 -19.37 -20.33 -16.58
C LYS A 310 -18.52 -19.28 -17.28
N MET A 311 -17.36 -18.95 -16.71
CA MET A 311 -16.38 -18.05 -17.32
C MET A 311 -15.48 -18.81 -18.30
N ARG A 312 -14.88 -18.07 -19.25
CA ARG A 312 -14.01 -18.63 -20.30
C ARG A 312 -12.81 -19.44 -19.78
N MET A 313 -12.32 -19.13 -18.57
CA MET A 313 -11.14 -19.77 -17.97
C MET A 313 -11.48 -20.90 -16.98
N GLY A 314 -12.74 -21.36 -16.92
CA GLY A 314 -13.15 -22.48 -16.05
C GLY A 314 -13.71 -22.06 -14.68
N GLY A 315 -13.56 -20.82 -14.26
CA GLY A 315 -14.22 -20.28 -13.07
C GLY A 315 -15.74 -20.14 -13.23
N LEU A 316 -16.47 -20.17 -12.12
CA LEU A 316 -17.90 -19.86 -12.05
C LEU A 316 -18.13 -18.49 -11.40
N LEU A 317 -18.89 -17.64 -12.07
CA LEU A 317 -19.42 -16.40 -11.50
C LEU A 317 -20.78 -16.72 -10.86
N ILE A 318 -20.90 -16.44 -9.57
CA ILE A 318 -22.09 -16.69 -8.76
C ILE A 318 -22.69 -15.33 -8.41
N GLU A 319 -23.96 -15.12 -8.72
CA GLU A 319 -24.71 -13.93 -8.34
C GLU A 319 -25.71 -14.26 -7.23
N LEU A 320 -25.57 -13.55 -6.11
CA LEU A 320 -26.39 -13.66 -4.92
C LEU A 320 -27.47 -12.57 -4.91
N ASN A 321 -28.53 -12.81 -4.14
CA ASN A 321 -29.64 -11.88 -4.03
C ASN A 321 -29.35 -10.64 -3.15
N SER A 322 -28.47 -10.78 -2.15
CA SER A 322 -28.13 -9.71 -1.21
C SER A 322 -26.62 -9.52 -1.07
N GLU A 323 -26.21 -8.28 -0.76
CA GLU A 323 -24.83 -7.91 -0.43
C GLU A 323 -24.39 -8.60 0.86
N GLU A 324 -25.28 -8.68 1.85
CA GLU A 324 -25.07 -9.36 3.12
C GLU A 324 -24.75 -10.85 2.94
N THR A 325 -25.43 -11.54 2.02
CA THR A 325 -25.14 -12.94 1.69
C THR A 325 -23.76 -13.08 1.05
N GLY A 326 -23.35 -12.11 0.24
CA GLY A 326 -22.03 -12.07 -0.39
C GLY A 326 -20.90 -11.88 0.62
N ASP A 327 -21.07 -10.95 1.56
CA ASP A 327 -20.10 -10.67 2.61
C ASP A 327 -20.01 -11.83 3.60
N TRP A 328 -21.15 -12.39 4.01
CA TRP A 328 -21.21 -13.58 4.86
C TRP A 328 -20.49 -14.78 4.23
N LEU A 329 -20.68 -15.01 2.93
CA LEU A 329 -20.03 -16.12 2.24
C LEU A 329 -18.52 -15.89 2.00
N ARG A 330 -18.05 -14.62 2.02
CA ARG A 330 -16.62 -14.29 1.95
C ARG A 330 -15.89 -14.54 3.27
N GLU A 331 -16.60 -14.64 4.40
CA GLU A 331 -15.96 -14.97 5.67
C GLU A 331 -15.21 -16.31 5.59
N PRO A 332 -13.98 -16.42 6.13
CA PRO A 332 -13.16 -17.63 6.00
C PRO A 332 -13.86 -18.91 6.50
N THR A 333 -14.63 -18.80 7.58
CA THR A 333 -15.36 -19.92 8.19
C THR A 333 -16.46 -20.45 7.25
N ASN A 334 -17.28 -19.55 6.72
CA ASN A 334 -18.44 -19.90 5.90
C ASN A 334 -18.01 -20.34 4.50
N SER A 335 -17.00 -19.67 3.93
CA SER A 335 -16.40 -20.06 2.66
C SER A 335 -15.81 -21.46 2.72
N ALA A 336 -15.10 -21.82 3.81
CA ALA A 336 -14.54 -23.16 3.98
C ALA A 336 -15.63 -24.24 4.10
N ALA A 337 -16.69 -23.96 4.85
CA ALA A 337 -17.84 -24.86 4.95
C ALA A 337 -18.56 -25.06 3.60
N PHE A 338 -18.79 -23.96 2.87
CA PHE A 338 -19.41 -23.99 1.54
C PHE A 338 -18.58 -24.79 0.53
N ARG A 339 -17.26 -24.59 0.54
CA ARG A 339 -16.30 -25.30 -0.30
C ARG A 339 -16.27 -26.80 -0.02
N LYS A 340 -16.26 -27.17 1.26
CA LYS A 340 -16.28 -28.56 1.70
C LYS A 340 -17.54 -29.27 1.20
N GLU A 341 -18.70 -28.63 1.29
CA GLU A 341 -19.96 -29.21 0.81
C GLU A 341 -19.98 -29.38 -0.72
N LEU A 342 -19.33 -28.48 -1.46
CA LEU A 342 -19.24 -28.56 -2.91
C LEU A 342 -18.08 -29.44 -3.42
N GLY A 343 -17.20 -29.93 -2.55
CA GLY A 343 -16.00 -30.68 -2.93
C GLY A 343 -14.94 -29.83 -3.63
N ILE A 344 -14.93 -28.52 -3.38
CA ILE A 344 -14.04 -27.55 -4.06
C ILE A 344 -12.89 -27.19 -3.13
N GLU A 345 -11.67 -27.34 -3.62
CA GLU A 345 -10.46 -27.04 -2.83
C GLU A 345 -10.07 -25.56 -2.89
N MET A 346 -10.39 -24.87 -3.99
CA MET A 346 -9.98 -23.48 -4.23
C MET A 346 -10.90 -22.48 -3.54
N ASP A 347 -10.31 -21.41 -2.98
CA ASP A 347 -11.06 -20.31 -2.38
C ASP A 347 -11.75 -19.42 -3.43
N PHE A 348 -12.69 -18.58 -2.96
CA PHE A 348 -13.23 -17.51 -3.77
C PHE A 348 -12.09 -16.60 -4.24
N THR A 349 -12.01 -16.38 -5.54
CA THR A 349 -10.98 -15.52 -6.07
C THR A 349 -11.39 -14.08 -5.84
N ARG A 350 -10.54 -13.36 -5.11
CA ARG A 350 -10.71 -11.93 -4.94
C ARG A 350 -10.59 -11.22 -6.27
N ARG A 351 -11.45 -10.23 -6.49
CA ARG A 351 -11.32 -9.34 -7.63
C ARG A 351 -10.09 -8.47 -7.38
N THR A 352 -9.21 -8.43 -8.37
CA THR A 352 -7.99 -7.62 -8.30
C THR A 352 -7.93 -6.67 -9.47
N ARG A 353 -7.19 -5.59 -9.29
CA ARG A 353 -6.88 -4.61 -10.34
C ARG A 353 -5.39 -4.37 -10.37
N ASN A 354 -4.87 -4.23 -11.59
CA ASN A 354 -3.48 -3.91 -11.81
C ASN A 354 -3.32 -2.40 -11.99
N PHE A 355 -2.21 -1.89 -11.47
CA PHE A 355 -1.78 -0.51 -11.58
C PHE A 355 -0.34 -0.49 -12.06
N VAL A 356 -0.03 0.47 -12.92
CA VAL A 356 1.32 0.74 -13.40
C VAL A 356 1.89 1.88 -12.56
N ALA A 357 2.89 1.56 -11.75
CA ALA A 357 3.73 2.56 -11.09
C ALA A 357 4.86 2.96 -12.04
N MET A 358 4.93 4.24 -12.38
CA MET A 358 5.83 4.73 -13.42
C MET A 358 7.16 5.24 -12.85
N PHE A 359 8.25 4.93 -13.56
CA PHE A 359 9.60 5.43 -13.25
C PHE A 359 10.06 5.13 -11.81
N VAL A 360 9.73 3.94 -11.31
CA VAL A 360 10.17 3.47 -9.99
C VAL A 360 11.69 3.29 -10.01
N PRO A 361 12.44 3.91 -9.07
CA PRO A 361 13.89 3.70 -8.97
C PRO A 361 14.22 2.25 -8.63
N ILE A 362 15.08 1.63 -9.42
CA ILE A 362 15.39 0.19 -9.29
C ILE A 362 16.16 -0.10 -7.99
N GLY A 363 16.94 0.85 -7.47
CA GLY A 363 17.68 0.70 -6.21
C GLY A 363 16.84 0.90 -4.94
N HIS A 364 15.60 1.38 -5.06
CA HIS A 364 14.76 1.69 -3.90
C HIS A 364 13.85 0.53 -3.51
N ILE A 365 13.50 -0.33 -4.45
CA ILE A 365 12.57 -1.44 -4.22
C ILE A 365 12.95 -2.60 -5.10
N ASP A 366 12.85 -3.79 -4.52
CA ASP A 366 12.93 -5.05 -5.25
C ASP A 366 11.64 -5.84 -4.98
N PRO A 367 10.76 -6.02 -5.98
CA PRO A 367 9.49 -6.73 -5.81
C PRO A 367 9.63 -8.20 -5.40
N ASP A 368 10.80 -8.79 -5.62
CA ASP A 368 11.08 -10.17 -5.25
C ASP A 368 11.62 -10.29 -3.80
N ASN A 369 12.01 -9.16 -3.19
CA ASN A 369 12.45 -9.09 -1.80
C ASN A 369 11.28 -8.77 -0.85
N LYS A 370 11.06 -9.63 0.16
CA LYS A 370 9.96 -9.49 1.12
C LYS A 370 10.05 -8.23 1.97
N ASP A 371 11.22 -7.88 2.46
CA ASP A 371 11.41 -6.71 3.35
C ASP A 371 11.04 -5.41 2.62
N HIS A 372 11.39 -5.32 1.34
CA HIS A 372 11.04 -4.19 0.49
C HIS A 372 9.53 -4.11 0.21
N ILE A 373 8.84 -5.26 0.13
CA ILE A 373 7.38 -5.31 -0.01
C ILE A 373 6.68 -4.92 1.30
N GLU A 374 7.20 -5.34 2.44
CA GLU A 374 6.69 -4.92 3.75
C GLU A 374 6.86 -3.41 3.96
N GLU A 375 8.04 -2.87 3.67
CA GLU A 375 8.30 -1.42 3.69
C GLU A 375 7.34 -0.65 2.76
N LEU A 376 7.12 -1.16 1.54
CA LEU A 376 6.13 -0.59 0.60
C LEU A 376 4.72 -0.60 1.18
N LYS A 377 4.31 -1.71 1.80
CA LYS A 377 2.98 -1.85 2.40
C LYS A 377 2.81 -0.88 3.57
N ASP A 378 3.80 -0.80 4.45
CA ASP A 378 3.78 0.05 5.63
C ASP A 378 3.71 1.54 5.25
N GLU A 379 4.55 2.00 4.33
CA GLU A 379 4.53 3.40 3.85
C GLU A 379 3.19 3.81 3.22
N ASN A 380 2.46 2.85 2.66
CA ASN A 380 1.19 3.11 1.99
C ASN A 380 -0.04 2.76 2.83
N CYS A 381 0.15 2.26 4.05
CA CYS A 381 -0.86 1.72 4.94
C CYS A 381 -1.71 0.62 4.27
N TRP A 382 -1.05 -0.34 3.62
CA TRP A 382 -1.69 -1.48 2.98
C TRP A 382 -1.58 -2.74 3.84
N ASP A 383 -2.71 -3.40 4.09
CA ASP A 383 -2.74 -4.72 4.71
C ASP A 383 -2.51 -5.85 3.69
N ASP A 384 -2.37 -7.08 4.20
CA ASP A 384 -2.25 -8.31 3.37
C ASP A 384 -3.50 -8.60 2.54
N ASP A 385 -4.65 -8.04 2.94
CA ASP A 385 -5.92 -8.21 2.22
C ASP A 385 -5.98 -7.30 0.99
N THR A 386 -5.33 -6.15 1.03
CA THR A 386 -5.31 -5.09 0.00
C THR A 386 -4.20 -5.33 -1.01
N PHE A 387 -2.97 -5.58 -0.55
CA PHE A 387 -1.83 -5.78 -1.44
C PHE A 387 -1.70 -7.25 -1.83
N VAL A 388 -1.78 -7.56 -3.13
CA VAL A 388 -1.68 -8.95 -3.62
C VAL A 388 -0.27 -9.28 -4.09
N LYS A 389 0.33 -8.40 -4.89
CA LYS A 389 1.72 -8.54 -5.37
C LYS A 389 2.19 -7.31 -6.12
N ALA A 390 3.51 -7.18 -6.25
CA ALA A 390 4.16 -6.31 -7.20
C ALA A 390 5.10 -7.12 -8.10
N ARG A 391 5.37 -6.63 -9.31
CA ARG A 391 6.40 -7.19 -10.20
C ARG A 391 6.89 -6.15 -11.18
N TRP A 392 8.10 -6.31 -11.69
CA TRP A 392 8.55 -5.49 -12.82
C TRP A 392 7.77 -5.81 -14.10
N ILE A 393 7.44 -4.77 -14.88
CA ILE A 393 6.84 -4.95 -16.22
C ILE A 393 7.91 -5.45 -17.19
N LYS A 394 9.09 -4.81 -17.16
CA LYS A 394 10.27 -5.23 -17.91
C LYS A 394 11.14 -6.11 -16.99
N ALA A 395 11.31 -7.37 -17.39
CA ALA A 395 12.18 -8.33 -16.70
C ALA A 395 13.57 -7.73 -16.48
N VAL A 396 14.18 -8.04 -15.33
CA VAL A 396 15.46 -7.47 -14.89
C VAL A 396 16.56 -7.74 -15.91
N GLU A 397 16.63 -8.95 -16.43
CA GLU A 397 17.59 -9.42 -17.44
C GLU A 397 17.51 -8.67 -18.78
N LYS A 398 16.35 -8.12 -19.13
CA LYS A 398 16.14 -7.42 -20.40
C LYS A 398 16.45 -5.93 -20.32
N ARG A 399 16.91 -5.43 -19.16
CA ARG A 399 17.16 -4.01 -18.92
C ARG A 399 18.40 -3.54 -19.66
N SER A 400 18.38 -2.25 -20.01
CA SER A 400 19.58 -1.62 -20.55
C SER A 400 20.61 -1.49 -19.44
N ILE A 401 21.89 -1.66 -19.78
CA ILE A 401 22.99 -1.47 -18.83
C ILE A 401 22.93 -0.04 -18.28
N GLY A 402 22.96 0.13 -16.96
CA GLY A 402 22.88 1.43 -16.30
C GLY A 402 21.46 2.03 -16.18
N GLN A 403 20.41 1.28 -16.53
CA GLN A 403 19.03 1.73 -16.34
C GLN A 403 18.74 1.98 -14.85
N ARG A 404 18.33 3.21 -14.50
CA ARG A 404 18.12 3.64 -13.09
C ARG A 404 16.67 3.52 -12.60
N SER A 405 15.71 3.50 -13.51
CA SER A 405 14.28 3.40 -13.20
C SER A 405 13.57 2.42 -14.12
N ALA A 406 12.48 1.82 -13.64
CA ALA A 406 11.64 0.90 -14.40
C ALA A 406 10.16 1.08 -14.03
N HIS A 407 9.28 0.57 -14.88
CA HIS A 407 7.84 0.51 -14.57
C HIS A 407 7.52 -0.77 -13.81
N MET A 408 6.75 -0.64 -12.74
CA MET A 408 6.31 -1.73 -11.90
C MET A 408 4.80 -1.93 -12.04
N LEU A 409 4.37 -3.18 -12.06
CA LEU A 409 2.97 -3.56 -12.01
C LEU A 409 2.61 -3.95 -10.59
N ILE A 410 1.64 -3.27 -10.01
CA ILE A 410 1.11 -3.54 -8.67
C ILE A 410 -0.28 -4.11 -8.82
N THR A 411 -0.57 -5.21 -8.14
CA THR A 411 -1.90 -5.82 -8.10
C THR A 411 -2.49 -5.57 -6.72
N LEU A 412 -3.61 -4.84 -6.68
CA LEU A 412 -4.38 -4.58 -5.46
C LEU A 412 -5.72 -5.32 -5.53
N ALA A 413 -6.18 -5.84 -4.39
CA ALA A 413 -7.52 -6.38 -4.25
C ALA A 413 -8.56 -5.27 -4.09
N ASP A 414 -9.84 -5.61 -4.32
CA ASP A 414 -10.94 -4.70 -4.03
C ASP A 414 -10.99 -4.35 -2.53
N GLY A 415 -11.01 -3.05 -2.22
CA GLY A 415 -11.01 -2.49 -0.86
C GLY A 415 -11.06 -0.96 -0.89
N GLU A 416 -11.11 -0.31 0.28
CA GLU A 416 -11.22 1.16 0.38
C GLU A 416 -10.05 1.89 -0.29
N GLU A 417 -8.85 1.32 -0.17
CA GLU A 417 -7.64 1.84 -0.80
C GLU A 417 -7.77 1.88 -2.34
N LEU A 418 -8.24 0.79 -2.93
CA LEU A 418 -8.47 0.71 -4.36
C LEU A 418 -9.50 1.76 -4.81
N GLU A 419 -10.53 1.99 -4.01
CA GLU A 419 -11.54 3.01 -4.29
C GLU A 419 -10.95 4.43 -4.22
N ARG A 420 -10.08 4.72 -3.24
CA ARG A 420 -9.36 6.00 -3.17
C ARG A 420 -8.51 6.24 -4.42
N ILE A 421 -7.86 5.19 -4.93
CA ILE A 421 -7.08 5.25 -6.16
C ILE A 421 -7.99 5.48 -7.38
N LEU A 422 -9.07 4.70 -7.52
CA LEU A 422 -10.01 4.79 -8.64
C LEU A 422 -10.80 6.11 -8.66
N ALA A 423 -11.15 6.65 -7.50
CA ALA A 423 -11.79 7.95 -7.34
C ALA A 423 -10.84 9.12 -7.64
N GLY A 424 -9.55 8.85 -7.83
CA GLY A 424 -8.53 9.86 -8.09
C GLY A 424 -8.16 10.69 -6.86
N THR A 425 -8.62 10.31 -5.67
CA THR A 425 -8.21 10.90 -4.38
C THR A 425 -6.76 10.53 -4.06
N ARG A 426 -6.33 9.32 -4.44
CA ARG A 426 -4.94 8.87 -4.38
C ARG A 426 -4.40 8.65 -5.79
N ARG A 427 -3.40 9.44 -6.20
CA ARG A 427 -2.76 9.33 -7.53
C ARG A 427 -1.30 8.87 -7.47
N SER A 428 -0.77 8.74 -6.26
CA SER A 428 0.60 8.32 -6.00
C SER A 428 0.68 7.35 -4.83
N ILE A 429 1.75 6.58 -4.85
CA ILE A 429 2.18 5.70 -3.76
C ILE A 429 3.55 6.17 -3.27
N SER A 430 3.85 5.94 -1.99
CA SER A 430 5.16 6.21 -1.43
C SER A 430 6.06 4.98 -1.59
N ILE A 431 7.32 5.20 -1.98
CA ILE A 431 8.36 4.17 -1.97
C ILE A 431 9.64 4.82 -1.44
N ARG A 432 10.08 4.45 -0.23
CA ARG A 432 11.22 5.07 0.47
C ARG A 432 11.08 6.59 0.55
N GLY A 433 9.88 7.04 0.94
CA GLY A 433 9.51 8.46 1.02
C GLY A 433 9.31 9.17 -0.33
N ARG A 434 9.53 8.49 -1.47
CA ARG A 434 9.33 9.08 -2.79
C ARG A 434 7.91 8.84 -3.29
N GLN A 435 7.22 9.90 -3.70
CA GLN A 435 5.91 9.81 -4.32
C GLN A 435 6.03 9.37 -5.79
N ILE A 436 5.50 8.19 -6.09
CA ILE A 436 5.47 7.58 -7.42
C ILE A 436 4.04 7.61 -7.96
N LYS A 437 3.85 8.17 -9.16
CA LYS A 437 2.55 8.18 -9.82
C LYS A 437 2.13 6.77 -10.21
N ILE A 438 0.87 6.44 -9.93
CA ILE A 438 0.24 5.20 -10.35
C ILE A 438 -0.92 5.49 -11.31
N ASP A 439 -1.06 4.66 -12.33
CA ASP A 439 -2.19 4.69 -13.25
C ASP A 439 -2.78 3.28 -13.40
N LYS A 440 -4.09 3.19 -13.67
CA LYS A 440 -4.74 1.90 -13.91
C LYS A 440 -4.11 1.23 -15.14
N ASP A 441 -3.76 -0.04 -15.00
CA ASP A 441 -3.31 -0.88 -16.13
C ASP A 441 -4.47 -1.02 -17.13
N GLN A 442 -4.33 -0.37 -18.27
CA GLN A 442 -5.33 -0.39 -19.34
C GLN A 442 -5.08 -1.59 -20.25
N ARG A 443 -6.08 -2.47 -20.37
CA ARG A 443 -6.07 -3.55 -21.34
C ARG A 443 -6.36 -2.97 -22.72
N ILE A 444 -5.31 -2.73 -23.49
CA ILE A 444 -5.43 -2.23 -24.86
C ILE A 444 -5.97 -3.35 -25.75
N PRO A 445 -7.04 -3.12 -26.53
CA PRO A 445 -7.51 -4.06 -27.53
C PRO A 445 -6.40 -4.47 -28.49
N VAL A 446 -6.10 -5.77 -28.54
CA VAL A 446 -5.14 -6.32 -29.51
C VAL A 446 -5.69 -6.10 -30.91
N ARG A 447 -4.97 -5.35 -31.72
CA ARG A 447 -5.25 -5.14 -33.14
C ARG A 447 -4.31 -6.01 -33.97
N CYS A 448 -4.86 -6.79 -34.88
CA CYS A 448 -4.07 -7.55 -35.83
C CYS A 448 -3.37 -6.61 -36.82
N ALA A 449 -2.05 -6.69 -36.90
CA ALA A 449 -1.27 -5.86 -37.82
C ALA A 449 -1.47 -6.23 -39.30
N LYS A 450 -2.04 -7.43 -39.58
CA LYS A 450 -2.33 -7.91 -40.94
C LYS A 450 -3.68 -7.42 -41.44
N CYS A 451 -4.78 -7.75 -40.77
CA CYS A 451 -6.14 -7.42 -41.22
C CYS A 451 -6.76 -6.19 -40.52
N GLN A 452 -6.02 -5.52 -39.63
CA GLN A 452 -6.46 -4.35 -38.84
C GLN A 452 -7.63 -4.59 -37.86
N ARG A 453 -8.20 -5.80 -37.80
CA ARG A 453 -9.31 -6.14 -36.89
C ARG A 453 -8.83 -6.41 -35.47
N TYR A 454 -9.73 -6.24 -34.50
CA TYR A 454 -9.45 -6.50 -33.08
C TYR A 454 -9.67 -7.97 -32.69
N GLY A 455 -8.88 -8.46 -31.73
CA GLY A 455 -9.11 -9.70 -31.00
C GLY A 455 -8.13 -10.86 -31.26
N HIS A 456 -7.15 -10.68 -32.15
CA HIS A 456 -6.12 -11.68 -32.44
C HIS A 456 -4.81 -11.01 -32.88
N TYR A 457 -3.70 -11.74 -32.76
CA TYR A 457 -2.39 -11.32 -33.26
C TYR A 457 -2.22 -11.67 -34.73
N ALA A 458 -1.25 -11.06 -35.40
CA ALA A 458 -0.97 -11.34 -36.81
C ALA A 458 -0.57 -12.80 -37.08
N SER A 459 0.02 -13.49 -36.10
CA SER A 459 0.36 -14.93 -36.15
C SER A 459 -0.88 -15.82 -36.28
N ASP A 460 -1.99 -15.41 -35.69
CA ASP A 460 -3.22 -16.20 -35.60
C ASP A 460 -4.26 -15.74 -36.64
N CYS A 461 -3.82 -14.90 -37.59
CA CYS A 461 -4.68 -14.29 -38.58
C CYS A 461 -4.94 -15.26 -39.74
N LEU A 462 -6.22 -15.60 -39.94
CA LEU A 462 -6.67 -16.45 -41.04
C LEU A 462 -6.80 -15.71 -42.37
N GLU A 463 -6.78 -14.37 -42.33
CA GLU A 463 -6.89 -13.56 -43.54
C GLU A 463 -5.63 -13.73 -44.39
N THR A 464 -5.78 -13.87 -45.71
CA THR A 464 -4.65 -14.05 -46.62
C THR A 464 -4.04 -12.71 -47.02
N GLU A 465 -4.90 -11.74 -47.35
CA GLU A 465 -4.51 -10.39 -47.75
C GLU A 465 -4.16 -9.49 -46.55
N VAL A 466 -3.31 -8.49 -46.79
CA VAL A 466 -3.03 -7.43 -45.83
C VAL A 466 -4.01 -6.28 -46.04
N THR A 467 -4.55 -5.76 -44.95
CA THR A 467 -5.39 -4.56 -44.94
C THR A 467 -4.55 -3.38 -44.49
N CYS A 468 -4.60 -2.30 -45.26
CA CYS A 468 -3.88 -1.08 -44.98
C CYS A 468 -4.45 -0.37 -43.74
N GLY A 469 -3.57 0.01 -42.81
CA GLY A 469 -3.96 0.72 -41.58
C GLY A 469 -4.44 2.15 -41.82
N ARG A 470 -4.11 2.76 -42.97
CA ARG A 470 -4.42 4.16 -43.28
C ARG A 470 -5.73 4.32 -44.03
N CYS A 471 -5.93 3.61 -45.14
CA CYS A 471 -7.11 3.72 -46.00
C CYS A 471 -8.12 2.55 -45.84
N GLY A 472 -7.73 1.48 -45.14
CA GLY A 472 -8.60 0.32 -44.91
C GLY A 472 -8.82 -0.59 -46.12
N GLU A 473 -8.17 -0.33 -47.25
CA GLU A 473 -8.19 -1.20 -48.43
C GLU A 473 -7.25 -2.40 -48.27
N THR A 474 -7.53 -3.48 -49.01
CA THR A 474 -6.67 -4.68 -49.02
C THR A 474 -5.62 -4.63 -50.12
N GLY A 475 -4.56 -5.43 -49.98
CA GLY A 475 -3.54 -5.63 -51.01
C GLY A 475 -2.22 -4.88 -50.79
N HIS A 476 -2.15 -3.95 -49.84
CA HIS A 476 -0.92 -3.20 -49.55
C HIS A 476 -0.74 -2.89 -48.05
N ARG A 477 0.51 -2.61 -47.65
CA ARG A 477 0.84 -2.20 -46.28
C ARG A 477 0.70 -0.70 -46.10
N HIS A 478 0.62 -0.24 -44.85
CA HIS A 478 0.60 1.19 -44.52
C HIS A 478 1.76 1.97 -45.15
N SER A 479 2.96 1.38 -45.17
CA SER A 479 4.17 1.95 -45.79
C SER A 479 4.08 2.16 -47.30
N GLU A 480 3.18 1.44 -47.98
CA GLU A 480 2.97 1.47 -49.43
C GLU A 480 1.70 2.24 -49.81
N CYS A 481 1.04 2.85 -48.81
CA CYS A 481 -0.23 3.54 -49.00
C CYS A 481 -0.04 4.91 -49.64
N THR A 482 -0.64 5.11 -50.81
CA THR A 482 -0.63 6.39 -51.54
C THR A 482 -1.90 7.22 -51.31
N ALA A 483 -2.85 6.73 -50.51
CA ALA A 483 -4.08 7.45 -50.21
C ALA A 483 -3.79 8.71 -49.39
N GLU A 484 -4.33 9.85 -49.84
CA GLU A 484 -4.20 11.13 -49.15
C GLU A 484 -5.03 11.15 -47.85
N ASN A 485 -6.26 10.65 -47.92
CA ASN A 485 -7.20 10.63 -46.82
C ASN A 485 -7.14 9.32 -46.03
N ALA A 486 -7.15 9.44 -44.70
CA ALA A 486 -7.26 8.29 -43.81
C ALA A 486 -8.71 7.83 -43.71
N ARG A 487 -8.93 6.53 -43.85
CA ARG A 487 -10.21 5.85 -43.63
C ARG A 487 -10.00 4.62 -42.77
N CYS A 488 -10.73 4.55 -41.67
CA CYS A 488 -10.53 3.51 -40.67
C CYS A 488 -11.15 2.18 -41.12
N ALA A 489 -10.34 1.12 -41.19
CA ALA A 489 -10.81 -0.24 -41.53
C ALA A 489 -11.88 -0.80 -40.56
N ASN A 490 -11.94 -0.29 -39.33
CA ASN A 490 -12.79 -0.82 -38.26
C ASN A 490 -14.16 -0.13 -38.15
N CYS A 491 -14.20 1.21 -38.14
CA CYS A 491 -15.47 1.96 -38.09
C CYS A 491 -15.94 2.44 -39.48
N LYS A 492 -15.10 2.32 -40.51
CA LYS A 492 -15.35 2.73 -41.90
C LYS A 492 -15.56 4.24 -42.11
N GLU A 493 -15.25 5.05 -41.10
CA GLU A 493 -15.28 6.51 -41.15
C GLU A 493 -13.94 7.08 -41.64
N ASP A 494 -14.03 8.23 -42.30
CA ASP A 494 -12.88 9.00 -42.76
C ASP A 494 -12.32 9.90 -41.64
N GLY A 495 -11.11 10.41 -41.84
CA GLY A 495 -10.46 11.37 -40.95
C GLY A 495 -9.54 10.74 -39.89
N HIS A 496 -9.49 9.41 -39.77
CA HIS A 496 -8.54 8.73 -38.90
C HIS A 496 -8.13 7.35 -39.39
N GLU A 497 -6.94 6.93 -38.99
CA GLU A 497 -6.39 5.62 -39.30
C GLU A 497 -6.89 4.53 -38.35
N ALA A 498 -6.78 3.26 -38.75
CA ALA A 498 -7.23 2.10 -37.98
C ALA A 498 -6.56 1.96 -36.59
N HIS A 499 -5.43 2.62 -36.38
CA HIS A 499 -4.68 2.62 -35.12
C HIS A 499 -4.97 3.84 -34.22
N SER A 500 -5.86 4.75 -34.63
CA SER A 500 -6.21 5.93 -33.86
C SER A 500 -6.97 5.58 -32.58
N SER A 501 -6.57 6.21 -31.46
CA SER A 501 -7.27 6.13 -30.18
C SER A 501 -8.64 6.82 -30.20
N GLU A 502 -8.93 7.62 -31.22
CA GLU A 502 -10.19 8.35 -31.34
C GLU A 502 -11.29 7.51 -31.98
N CYS A 503 -10.93 6.41 -32.64
CA CYS A 503 -11.86 5.51 -33.33
C CYS A 503 -13.00 5.04 -32.38
N PRO A 504 -14.28 5.17 -32.79
CA PRO A 504 -15.41 4.72 -31.97
C PRO A 504 -15.35 3.22 -31.64
N THR A 505 -14.94 2.40 -32.62
CA THR A 505 -14.77 0.95 -32.43
C THR A 505 -13.66 0.66 -31.43
N TYR A 506 -12.55 1.40 -31.47
CA TYR A 506 -11.47 1.27 -30.49
C TYR A 506 -11.96 1.62 -29.08
N LYS A 507 -12.61 2.77 -28.91
CA LYS A 507 -13.16 3.22 -27.62
C LYS A 507 -14.15 2.21 -27.04
N SER A 508 -15.05 1.67 -27.86
CA SER A 508 -16.02 0.64 -27.45
C SER A 508 -15.34 -0.66 -27.00
N LYS A 509 -14.34 -1.14 -27.76
CA LYS A 509 -13.56 -2.33 -27.39
C LYS A 509 -12.73 -2.11 -26.13
N LEU A 510 -12.10 -0.94 -25.99
CA LEU A 510 -11.34 -0.54 -24.81
C LEU A 510 -12.24 -0.51 -23.57
N ALA A 511 -13.43 0.08 -23.67
CA ALA A 511 -14.41 0.11 -22.57
C ALA A 511 -14.88 -1.29 -22.17
N THR A 512 -15.13 -2.16 -23.16
CA THR A 512 -15.52 -3.56 -22.91
C THR A 512 -14.40 -4.33 -22.19
N LEU A 513 -13.15 -4.21 -22.64
CA LEU A 513 -12.01 -4.90 -22.03
C LEU A 513 -11.66 -4.37 -20.63
N ASN A 514 -11.75 -3.06 -20.42
CA ASN A 514 -11.44 -2.43 -19.13
C ASN A 514 -12.60 -2.45 -18.12
N GLY A 515 -13.81 -2.84 -18.55
CA GLY A 515 -15.01 -3.02 -17.73
C GLY A 515 -15.05 -4.36 -16.98
N THR A 516 -14.35 -5.38 -17.48
CA THR A 516 -14.21 -6.69 -16.81
C THR A 516 -13.04 -6.68 -15.81
N PRO A 517 -13.23 -7.05 -14.53
CA PRO A 517 -12.14 -7.14 -13.55
C PRO A 517 -11.04 -8.13 -13.98
N ASN A 518 -9.81 -7.92 -13.51
CA ASN A 518 -8.74 -8.91 -13.68
C ASN A 518 -9.03 -10.10 -12.75
N TYR A 519 -9.69 -11.12 -13.29
CA TYR A 519 -9.77 -12.42 -12.63
C TYR A 519 -8.48 -13.19 -12.95
N ARG A 520 -7.60 -13.35 -11.96
CA ARG A 520 -6.43 -14.22 -12.06
C ARG A 520 -6.67 -15.40 -11.11
N PRO A 521 -6.86 -16.62 -11.63
CA PRO A 521 -7.01 -17.79 -10.77
C PRO A 521 -5.77 -17.96 -9.89
N ALA A 522 -5.97 -18.44 -8.67
CA ALA A 522 -4.88 -18.77 -7.77
C ALA A 522 -3.97 -19.80 -8.45
N VAL A 523 -2.68 -19.45 -8.59
CA VAL A 523 -1.71 -20.33 -9.24
C VAL A 523 -1.50 -21.54 -8.35
N ARG A 524 -1.75 -22.74 -8.90
CA ARG A 524 -1.36 -24.00 -8.27
C ARG A 524 0.13 -23.97 -7.97
N THR A 525 0.51 -24.03 -6.69
CA THR A 525 1.87 -24.42 -6.29
C THR A 525 1.99 -25.94 -6.44
N THR A 526 1.97 -26.42 -7.68
CA THR A 526 2.46 -27.78 -7.97
C THR A 526 3.97 -27.66 -8.11
N GLY A 527 4.69 -28.13 -7.09
CA GLY A 527 6.11 -28.42 -7.20
C GLY A 527 6.32 -29.48 -8.28
N THR A 528 6.72 -29.02 -9.46
CA THR A 528 7.28 -29.87 -10.50
C THR A 528 8.47 -29.12 -11.07
N SER A 529 9.65 -29.61 -10.76
CA SER A 529 10.92 -29.20 -11.36
C SER A 529 10.81 -29.23 -12.88
N PRO A 530 11.42 -28.27 -13.60
CA PRO A 530 11.39 -28.28 -15.06
C PRO A 530 12.18 -29.50 -15.59
N PRO A 531 11.72 -30.16 -16.67
CA PRO A 531 12.51 -31.16 -17.35
C PRO A 531 13.72 -30.50 -17.99
N SER A 532 14.88 -31.09 -17.77
CA SER A 532 16.14 -30.76 -18.42
C SER A 532 15.99 -30.89 -19.94
N LEU A 533 16.37 -29.84 -20.66
CA LEU A 533 16.81 -29.91 -22.05
C LEU A 533 18.25 -29.43 -22.12
#